data_AF-A0A918GEB4-F1
#
_entry.id   AF-A0A918GEB4-F1
#
_cell.length_a   1.000
_cell.length_b   1.000
_cell.length_c   1.000
_cell.angle_alpha   90.00
_cell.angle_beta   90.00
_cell.angle_gamma   90.00
#
_symmetry.space_group_name_H-M   'P 1'
#
loop_
_entity.id
_entity.type
_entity.pdbx_description
1 polymer ?
#
loop_
_entity_poly.entity_id
_entity_poly.type
_entity_poly.pdbx_seq_one_letter_code
_entity_poly.pdbx_strand_id
1 'polypeptide(L)'
;MESVQSTAVPDLGELLRLRPRAHPFLALPAAALAVVGLMPAAAPALAAEAIPKPSPEPSVRSGPSARVDDPGKRLGTGWQASQDRAVTSAADTDGLNILVADSAKAYAWMTVASLSEPTMPADTWIGNQCVMDADHIAAVYAPRSFTNKPDLMQGGAFAAIVNTATGHVVKLPFTASLAYFDPPATRSRIPQRSQRSAT
;
A
#
# COMPACT_ATOMS: atom_id res chain seq x y z
N MET A 1 22.39 41.05 4.31
CA MET A 1 23.80 40.74 4.63
C MET A 1 23.79 39.87 5.87
N GLU A 2 23.89 38.56 5.69
CA GLU A 2 24.62 37.67 6.59
C GLU A 2 24.84 36.34 5.88
N SER A 3 25.97 35.70 6.23
CA SER A 3 26.80 34.93 5.33
C SER A 3 26.32 33.50 5.11
N VAL A 4 26.44 33.06 3.86
CA VAL A 4 26.49 31.64 3.47
C VAL A 4 27.82 31.07 3.93
N GLN A 5 27.81 30.05 4.78
CA GLN A 5 28.96 29.19 5.01
C GLN A 5 28.73 27.83 4.38
N SER A 6 29.38 27.69 3.23
CA SER A 6 29.67 26.43 2.54
C SER A 6 30.59 25.60 3.43
N THR A 7 30.14 24.41 3.85
CA THR A 7 31.02 23.41 4.44
C THR A 7 31.28 22.29 3.45
N ALA A 8 32.58 21.99 3.36
CA ALA A 8 33.24 21.24 2.31
C ALA A 8 32.95 19.73 2.32
N VAL A 9 32.99 19.17 1.11
CA VAL A 9 33.07 17.74 0.81
C VAL A 9 34.46 17.23 1.19
N PRO A 10 34.60 16.13 1.95
CA PRO A 10 35.88 15.45 2.04
C PRO A 10 36.09 14.56 0.80
N ASP A 11 37.01 14.99 -0.06
CA ASP A 11 37.76 14.15 -0.99
C ASP A 11 39.08 13.73 -0.33
N LEU A 12 39.28 12.42 -0.16
CA LEU A 12 40.55 11.72 0.08
C LEU A 12 40.15 10.22 0.19
N GLY A 13 40.40 9.34 -0.78
CA GLY A 13 41.63 9.25 -1.54
C GLY A 13 42.79 8.75 -0.68
N GLU A 14 42.57 7.93 0.37
CA GLU A 14 43.66 7.30 1.16
C GLU A 14 43.16 6.16 2.08
N LEU A 15 42.56 5.09 1.55
CA LEU A 15 42.46 3.79 2.29
C LEU A 15 42.56 2.57 1.35
N LEU A 16 43.36 2.68 0.29
CA LEU A 16 43.87 1.51 -0.43
C LEU A 16 45.02 0.90 0.38
N ARG A 17 44.75 -0.14 1.19
CA ARG A 17 45.71 -1.23 1.54
C ARG A 17 45.07 -2.27 2.47
N LEU A 18 44.01 -2.93 2.02
CA LEU A 18 43.67 -4.25 2.55
C LEU A 18 44.26 -5.30 1.61
N ARG A 19 45.46 -5.77 1.97
CA ARG A 19 46.14 -6.90 1.33
C ARG A 19 45.33 -8.19 1.58
N PRO A 20 45.03 -9.00 0.55
CA PRO A 20 44.50 -10.35 0.76
C PRO A 20 45.61 -11.24 1.34
N ARG A 21 45.40 -11.79 2.54
CA ARG A 21 46.24 -12.85 3.09
C ARG A 21 45.85 -14.17 2.40
N ALA A 22 46.69 -14.61 1.48
CA ALA A 22 46.65 -15.97 0.95
C ALA A 22 47.09 -16.95 2.05
N HIS A 23 46.24 -17.90 2.40
CA HIS A 23 46.61 -19.04 3.23
C HIS A 23 46.72 -20.29 2.33
N PRO A 24 47.89 -20.96 2.29
CA PRO A 24 48.07 -22.16 1.50
C PRO A 24 47.53 -23.40 2.21
N PHE A 25 46.97 -24.27 1.36
CA PHE A 25 46.72 -25.70 1.47
C PHE A 25 47.27 -26.47 2.68
N LEU A 26 46.40 -27.29 3.28
CA LEU A 26 46.79 -28.60 3.78
C LEU A 26 45.70 -29.63 3.43
N ALA A 27 46.13 -30.73 2.79
CA ALA A 27 45.29 -31.82 2.29
C ALA A 27 45.53 -33.11 3.09
N LEU A 28 44.42 -33.84 3.33
CA LEU A 28 44.24 -35.29 3.56
C LEU A 28 44.82 -35.95 4.85
N PRO A 29 44.19 -37.02 5.42
CA PRO A 29 43.69 -38.20 4.67
C PRO A 29 42.30 -38.77 5.02
N ALA A 30 41.91 -39.72 4.18
CA ALA A 30 40.70 -40.52 4.15
C ALA A 30 40.50 -41.45 5.35
N ALA A 31 39.23 -41.69 5.72
CA ALA A 31 38.84 -42.87 6.51
C ALA A 31 37.43 -43.36 6.11
N ALA A 32 37.44 -44.55 5.50
CA ALA A 32 36.48 -45.66 5.55
C ALA A 32 34.95 -45.42 5.47
N LEU A 33 34.35 -46.10 4.48
CA LEU A 33 32.92 -46.34 4.31
C LEU A 33 32.26 -47.00 5.53
N ALA A 34 31.11 -46.47 5.93
CA ALA A 34 30.03 -47.25 6.53
C ALA A 34 28.73 -46.91 5.78
N VAL A 35 28.34 -47.77 4.85
CA VAL A 35 27.01 -47.73 4.22
C VAL A 35 26.02 -48.26 5.25
N VAL A 36 25.40 -47.37 6.01
CA VAL A 36 24.24 -47.69 6.85
C VAL A 36 23.00 -47.54 5.99
N GLY A 37 22.26 -48.64 5.87
CA GLY A 37 21.09 -48.77 5.02
C GLY A 37 20.05 -47.68 5.25
N LEU A 38 19.69 -47.00 4.17
CA LEU A 38 18.57 -46.09 4.11
C LEU A 38 17.28 -46.92 4.12
N MET A 39 16.71 -47.16 5.29
CA MET A 39 15.32 -47.63 5.37
C MET A 39 14.40 -46.44 5.06
N PRO A 40 13.55 -46.51 4.01
CA PRO A 40 12.45 -45.58 3.91
C PRO A 40 11.47 -45.90 5.04
N ALA A 41 11.41 -45.03 6.04
CA ALA A 41 10.27 -44.99 6.93
C ALA A 41 9.04 -44.64 6.07
N ALA A 42 8.20 -45.63 5.81
CA ALA A 42 6.87 -45.39 5.27
C ALA A 42 6.10 -44.56 6.31
N ALA A 43 6.03 -43.25 6.09
CA ALA A 43 5.10 -42.41 6.82
C ALA A 43 3.69 -42.98 6.60
N PRO A 44 2.85 -43.13 7.63
CA PRO A 44 1.45 -43.42 7.40
C PRO A 44 0.91 -42.27 6.56
N ALA A 45 0.37 -42.59 5.39
CA ALA A 45 -0.47 -41.67 4.65
C ALA A 45 -1.70 -41.41 5.53
N LEU A 46 -1.61 -40.42 6.41
CA LEU A 46 -2.78 -39.68 6.83
C LEU A 46 -3.40 -39.18 5.53
N ALA A 47 -4.55 -39.74 5.18
CA ALA A 47 -5.41 -39.15 4.17
C ALA A 47 -5.55 -37.68 4.56
N ALA A 48 -4.89 -36.80 3.80
CA ALA A 48 -5.18 -35.39 3.85
C ALA A 48 -6.64 -35.32 3.42
N GLU A 49 -7.53 -35.16 4.39
CA GLU A 49 -8.90 -34.79 4.15
C GLU A 49 -8.82 -33.57 3.24
N ALA A 50 -9.24 -33.74 1.99
CA ALA A 50 -9.11 -32.71 0.99
C ALA A 50 -9.89 -31.52 1.54
N ILE A 51 -9.17 -30.50 2.00
CA ILE A 51 -9.78 -29.21 2.35
C ILE A 51 -10.59 -28.84 1.12
N PRO A 52 -11.93 -28.75 1.21
CA PRO A 52 -12.73 -28.45 0.05
C PRO A 52 -12.19 -27.14 -0.51
N LYS A 53 -11.68 -27.18 -1.74
CA LYS A 53 -11.25 -25.97 -2.46
C LYS A 53 -12.44 -25.02 -2.37
N PRO A 54 -12.28 -23.80 -1.80
CA PRO A 54 -13.35 -22.84 -1.84
C PRO A 54 -13.78 -22.72 -3.29
N SER A 55 -15.05 -23.04 -3.54
CA SER A 55 -15.67 -22.82 -4.84
C SER A 55 -15.38 -21.36 -5.20
N PRO A 56 -14.94 -21.03 -6.43
CA PRO A 56 -14.76 -19.64 -6.82
C PRO A 56 -16.09 -18.94 -6.56
N GLU A 57 -16.15 -18.09 -5.53
CA GLU A 57 -17.28 -17.18 -5.41
C GLU A 57 -17.38 -16.44 -6.73
N PRO A 58 -18.59 -16.21 -7.26
CA PRO A 58 -18.75 -15.38 -8.43
C PRO A 58 -18.00 -14.08 -8.14
N SER A 59 -16.92 -13.82 -8.88
CA SER A 59 -16.31 -12.51 -8.91
C SER A 59 -17.47 -11.57 -9.20
N VAL A 60 -17.86 -10.76 -8.21
CA VAL A 60 -18.82 -9.70 -8.41
C VAL A 60 -18.11 -8.75 -9.36
N ARG A 61 -18.27 -9.01 -10.65
CA ARG A 61 -17.86 -8.10 -11.70
C ARG A 61 -18.55 -6.80 -11.34
N SER A 62 -17.76 -5.81 -10.96
CA SER A 62 -18.23 -4.48 -10.62
C SER A 62 -19.22 -4.05 -11.70
N GLY A 63 -20.51 -4.07 -11.35
CA GLY A 63 -21.54 -3.52 -12.22
C GLY A 63 -21.23 -2.03 -12.44
N PRO A 64 -21.88 -1.38 -13.41
CA PRO A 64 -21.77 0.06 -13.53
C PRO A 64 -22.06 0.68 -12.16
N SER A 65 -21.13 1.49 -11.66
CA SER A 65 -21.27 2.16 -10.38
C SER A 65 -22.65 2.82 -10.33
N ALA A 66 -23.46 2.51 -9.33
CA ALA A 66 -24.75 3.16 -9.21
C ALA A 66 -24.51 4.66 -9.00
N ARG A 67 -24.95 5.47 -9.96
CA ARG A 67 -24.99 6.93 -9.82
C ARG A 67 -26.06 7.31 -8.81
N VAL A 68 -26.01 8.53 -8.29
CA VAL A 68 -27.07 9.07 -7.43
C VAL A 68 -28.38 9.15 -8.22
N ASP A 69 -29.42 8.48 -7.73
CA ASP A 69 -30.78 8.56 -8.29
C ASP A 69 -31.40 9.93 -8.02
N ASP A 70 -32.17 10.43 -8.99
CA ASP A 70 -32.81 11.76 -8.93
C ASP A 70 -31.84 12.89 -8.46
N PRO A 71 -30.73 13.09 -9.18
CA PRO A 71 -29.66 13.99 -8.73
C PRO A 71 -30.14 15.45 -8.59
N GLY A 72 -31.12 15.87 -9.40
CA GLY A 72 -31.72 17.20 -9.26
C GLY A 72 -32.35 17.45 -7.89
N LYS A 73 -32.97 16.43 -7.30
CA LYS A 73 -33.56 16.52 -5.96
C LYS A 73 -32.55 16.28 -4.84
N ARG A 74 -31.62 15.32 -5.02
CA ARG A 74 -30.71 14.88 -3.96
C ARG A 74 -29.45 15.72 -3.82
N LEU A 75 -28.94 16.27 -4.91
CA LEU A 75 -27.73 17.10 -4.92
C LEU A 75 -28.03 18.60 -4.87
N GLY A 76 -29.29 18.99 -5.11
CA GLY A 76 -29.72 20.39 -5.10
C GLY A 76 -29.40 21.12 -6.42
N THR A 77 -29.67 22.42 -6.46
CA THR A 77 -29.44 23.23 -7.65
C THR A 77 -27.95 23.42 -7.94
N GLY A 78 -27.57 23.43 -9.22
CA GLY A 78 -26.20 23.70 -9.66
C GLY A 78 -25.25 22.49 -9.69
N TRP A 79 -25.72 21.29 -9.33
CA TRP A 79 -24.87 20.07 -9.33
C TRP A 79 -24.22 19.80 -10.69
N GLN A 80 -24.90 20.09 -11.80
CA GLN A 80 -24.35 19.91 -13.15
C GLN A 80 -23.18 20.83 -13.47
N ALA A 81 -23.05 21.96 -12.78
CA ALA A 81 -21.96 22.93 -12.95
C ALA A 81 -20.92 22.85 -11.83
N SER A 82 -21.14 22.02 -10.80
CA SER A 82 -20.20 21.81 -9.71
C SER A 82 -18.92 21.14 -10.23
N GLN A 83 -17.78 21.62 -9.72
CA GLN A 83 -16.46 21.03 -9.98
C GLN A 83 -16.06 20.04 -8.87
N ASP A 84 -16.98 19.72 -7.95
CA ASP A 84 -16.67 18.82 -6.83
C ASP A 84 -16.42 17.40 -7.35
N ARG A 85 -15.33 16.81 -6.85
CA ARG A 85 -14.94 15.43 -7.10
C ARG A 85 -14.75 14.71 -5.79
N ALA A 86 -15.42 13.59 -5.63
CA ALA A 86 -15.11 12.63 -4.59
C ALA A 86 -14.00 11.69 -5.07
N VAL A 87 -13.09 11.34 -4.17
CA VAL A 87 -12.00 10.40 -4.43
C VAL A 87 -11.98 9.34 -3.33
N THR A 88 -11.80 8.08 -3.70
CA THR A 88 -11.61 6.96 -2.77
C THR A 88 -10.69 5.92 -3.39
N SER A 89 -10.31 4.91 -2.61
CA SER A 89 -9.60 3.74 -3.13
C SER A 89 -10.28 2.44 -2.73
N ALA A 90 -10.20 1.44 -3.60
CA ALA A 90 -10.63 0.08 -3.32
C ALA A 90 -9.52 -0.87 -3.75
N ALA A 91 -9.14 -1.79 -2.87
CA ALA A 91 -8.07 -2.73 -3.14
C ALA A 91 -8.64 -4.13 -3.45
N ASP A 92 -8.00 -4.82 -4.38
CA ASP A 92 -8.31 -6.19 -4.77
C ASP A 92 -7.02 -6.95 -5.10
N THR A 93 -7.11 -8.05 -5.85
CA THR A 93 -5.95 -8.85 -6.29
C THR A 93 -5.08 -8.13 -7.33
N ASP A 94 -5.66 -7.21 -8.09
CA ASP A 94 -5.05 -6.59 -9.26
C ASP A 94 -4.32 -5.29 -8.90
N GLY A 95 -4.78 -4.59 -7.86
CA GLY A 95 -4.10 -3.39 -7.35
C GLY A 95 -4.85 -2.64 -6.26
N LEU A 96 -4.25 -1.55 -5.81
CA LEU A 96 -4.98 -0.47 -5.15
C LEU A 96 -5.61 0.42 -6.24
N ASN A 97 -6.91 0.28 -6.46
CA ASN A 97 -7.63 1.06 -7.44
C ASN A 97 -7.98 2.44 -6.85
N ILE A 98 -7.66 3.50 -7.58
CA ILE A 98 -8.07 4.87 -7.29
C ILE A 98 -9.34 5.15 -8.06
N LEU A 99 -10.41 5.53 -7.34
CA LEU A 99 -11.72 5.80 -7.91
C LEU A 99 -12.09 7.26 -7.71
N VAL A 100 -12.76 7.82 -8.71
CA VAL A 100 -13.30 9.19 -8.66
C VAL A 100 -14.77 9.19 -9.00
N ALA A 101 -15.48 10.18 -8.48
CA ALA A 101 -16.87 10.44 -8.80
C ALA A 101 -17.12 11.95 -8.86
N ASP A 102 -17.48 12.44 -10.05
CA ASP A 102 -17.74 13.87 -10.27
C ASP A 102 -19.19 14.24 -9.92
N SER A 103 -19.39 15.36 -9.24
CA SER A 103 -20.73 15.89 -8.92
C SER A 103 -21.56 16.07 -10.18
N ALA A 104 -21.00 16.71 -11.21
CA ALA A 104 -21.63 16.92 -12.52
C ALA A 104 -22.02 15.63 -13.27
N LYS A 105 -21.57 14.46 -12.80
CA LYS A 105 -21.94 13.13 -13.31
C LYS A 105 -22.79 12.34 -12.32
N ALA A 106 -23.44 13.02 -11.39
CA ALA A 106 -24.24 12.44 -10.32
C ALA A 106 -23.45 11.42 -9.47
N TYR A 107 -22.17 11.71 -9.23
CA TYR A 107 -21.26 10.85 -8.47
C TYR A 107 -21.20 9.39 -8.95
N ALA A 108 -21.26 9.15 -10.26
CA ALA A 108 -20.93 7.85 -10.82
C ALA A 108 -19.43 7.55 -10.62
N TRP A 109 -19.10 6.45 -9.96
CA TRP A 109 -17.72 6.04 -9.68
C TRP A 109 -17.03 5.44 -10.91
N MET A 110 -15.79 5.84 -11.15
CA MET A 110 -14.92 5.21 -12.15
C MET A 110 -13.52 5.04 -11.59
N THR A 111 -12.86 3.93 -11.95
CA THR A 111 -11.44 3.73 -11.68
C THR A 111 -10.62 4.57 -12.64
N VAL A 112 -9.71 5.40 -12.11
CA VAL A 112 -8.80 6.25 -12.90
C VAL A 112 -7.38 5.70 -12.94
N ALA A 113 -6.98 4.91 -11.95
CA ALA A 113 -5.69 4.24 -11.90
C ALA A 113 -5.78 2.97 -11.05
N SER A 114 -4.99 1.96 -11.39
CA SER A 114 -4.77 0.77 -10.57
C SER A 114 -3.29 0.69 -10.24
N LEU A 115 -2.95 0.72 -8.95
CA LEU A 115 -1.57 0.74 -8.47
C LEU A 115 -1.15 -0.66 -8.04
N SER A 116 -0.20 -1.24 -8.78
CA SER A 116 0.44 -2.52 -8.48
C SER A 116 1.84 -2.57 -9.09
N GLU A 117 2.66 -3.52 -8.62
CA GLU A 117 4.01 -3.74 -9.12
C GLU A 117 4.05 -5.00 -9.99
N PRO A 118 4.43 -4.92 -11.28
CA PRO A 118 4.28 -6.01 -12.25
C PRO A 118 4.91 -7.35 -11.86
N THR A 119 5.97 -7.32 -11.05
CA THR A 119 6.72 -8.52 -10.64
C THR A 119 6.45 -8.92 -9.20
N MET A 120 5.39 -8.38 -8.58
CA MET A 120 5.05 -8.63 -7.18
C MET A 120 3.68 -9.27 -7.06
N PRO A 121 3.61 -10.59 -6.83
CA PRO A 121 2.33 -11.26 -6.59
C PRO A 121 1.75 -10.80 -5.24
N ALA A 122 0.43 -10.63 -5.21
CA ALA A 122 -0.32 -10.33 -4.00
C ALA A 122 -1.63 -11.12 -4.00
N ASP A 123 -2.02 -11.65 -2.84
CA ASP A 123 -3.36 -12.18 -2.60
C ASP A 123 -4.39 -11.04 -2.57
N THR A 124 -3.98 -9.87 -2.09
CA THR A 124 -4.67 -8.59 -2.26
C THR A 124 -3.69 -7.45 -2.01
N TRP A 125 -3.94 -6.32 -2.64
CA TRP A 125 -3.25 -5.07 -2.37
C TRP A 125 -3.89 -4.35 -1.17
N ILE A 126 -3.14 -3.44 -0.57
CA ILE A 126 -3.61 -2.51 0.45
C ILE A 126 -2.95 -1.16 0.23
N GLY A 127 -3.50 -0.11 0.84
CA GLY A 127 -2.86 1.18 0.85
C GLY A 127 -3.71 2.27 1.47
N ASN A 128 -3.10 3.45 1.54
CA ASN A 128 -3.71 4.69 1.99
C ASN A 128 -3.51 5.76 0.92
N GLN A 129 -4.45 6.70 0.85
CA GLN A 129 -4.47 7.77 -0.13
C GLN A 129 -4.88 9.08 0.53
N CYS A 130 -4.26 10.17 0.11
CA CYS A 130 -4.53 11.52 0.59
C CYS A 130 -4.70 12.45 -0.61
N VAL A 131 -5.75 13.26 -0.61
CA VAL A 131 -5.90 14.35 -1.59
C VAL A 131 -4.85 15.42 -1.31
N MET A 132 -4.11 15.81 -2.34
CA MET A 132 -3.06 16.85 -2.26
C MET A 132 -3.58 18.20 -2.74
N ASP A 133 -4.29 18.18 -3.87
CA ASP A 133 -4.91 19.33 -4.51
C ASP A 133 -6.16 18.87 -5.29
N ALA A 134 -6.74 19.74 -6.12
CA ALA A 134 -7.97 19.45 -6.85
C ALA A 134 -7.88 18.20 -7.75
N ASP A 135 -6.69 17.93 -8.30
CA ASP A 135 -6.50 16.87 -9.30
C ASP A 135 -5.49 15.81 -8.88
N HIS A 136 -4.79 15.94 -7.76
CA HIS A 136 -3.76 14.97 -7.35
C HIS A 136 -4.05 14.32 -6.01
N ILE A 137 -3.76 13.03 -5.95
CA ILE A 137 -3.63 12.29 -4.69
C ILE A 137 -2.21 11.76 -4.54
N ALA A 138 -1.74 11.67 -3.31
CA ALA A 138 -0.63 10.82 -2.92
C ALA A 138 -1.19 9.48 -2.45
N ALA A 139 -0.60 8.37 -2.91
CA ALA A 139 -0.94 7.04 -2.48
C ALA A 139 0.30 6.30 -1.97
N VAL A 140 0.09 5.49 -0.94
CA VAL A 140 1.03 4.49 -0.47
C VAL A 140 0.36 3.13 -0.61
N TYR A 141 1.00 2.17 -1.27
CA TYR A 141 0.41 0.87 -1.59
C TYR A 141 1.44 -0.27 -1.54
N ALA A 142 0.96 -1.48 -1.22
CA ALA A 142 1.77 -2.69 -1.14
C ALA A 142 0.89 -3.95 -1.14
N PRO A 143 1.46 -5.15 -1.32
CA PRO A 143 0.79 -6.39 -0.98
C PRO A 143 0.39 -6.42 0.49
N ARG A 144 -0.78 -6.98 0.81
CA ARG A 144 -1.25 -7.16 2.18
C ARG A 144 -0.24 -7.86 3.07
N SER A 145 0.52 -8.82 2.53
CA SER A 145 1.53 -9.57 3.28
C SER A 145 2.65 -8.70 3.87
N PHE A 146 2.84 -7.46 3.41
CA PHE A 146 3.85 -6.54 3.94
C PHE A 146 3.53 -6.12 5.37
N THR A 147 2.26 -6.13 5.80
CA THR A 147 1.89 -5.82 7.19
C THR A 147 2.35 -6.88 8.18
N ASN A 148 2.71 -8.08 7.71
CA ASN A 148 3.12 -9.19 8.56
C ASN A 148 4.61 -9.16 8.94
N LYS A 149 5.38 -8.21 8.40
CA LYS A 149 6.80 -8.02 8.71
C LYS A 149 7.07 -6.58 9.16
N PRO A 150 7.65 -6.34 10.35
CA PRO A 150 7.83 -4.99 10.88
C PRO A 150 8.58 -4.03 9.94
N ASP A 151 9.65 -4.51 9.32
CA ASP A 151 10.49 -3.81 8.36
C ASP A 151 9.72 -3.41 7.09
N LEU A 152 8.86 -4.28 6.56
CA LEU A 152 8.03 -3.96 5.40
C LEU A 152 6.84 -3.05 5.75
N MET A 153 6.26 -3.21 6.94
CA MET A 153 5.17 -2.35 7.41
C MET A 153 5.64 -0.92 7.68
N GLN A 154 6.83 -0.74 8.26
CA GLN A 154 7.33 0.57 8.69
C GLN A 154 7.88 1.43 7.56
N GLY A 155 8.30 0.84 6.44
CA GLY A 155 8.90 1.61 5.35
C GLY A 155 9.02 0.88 4.02
N GLY A 156 8.32 -0.23 3.83
CA GLY A 156 8.45 -1.06 2.63
C GLY A 156 7.45 -0.77 1.51
N ALA A 157 6.45 0.09 1.72
CA ALA A 157 5.42 0.32 0.72
C ALA A 157 5.85 1.29 -0.38
N PHE A 158 5.29 1.09 -1.57
CA PHE A 158 5.51 1.94 -2.72
C PHE A 158 4.70 3.23 -2.57
N ALA A 159 5.28 4.34 -3.02
CA ALA A 159 4.60 5.63 -3.03
C ALA A 159 4.40 6.12 -4.46
N ALA A 160 3.26 6.75 -4.73
CA ALA A 160 2.95 7.33 -6.04
C ALA A 160 2.10 8.60 -5.90
N ILE A 161 2.22 9.48 -6.88
CA ILE A 161 1.26 10.55 -7.12
C ILE A 161 0.37 10.14 -8.29
N VAL A 162 -0.93 10.28 -8.14
CA VAL A 162 -1.91 10.01 -9.20
C VAL A 162 -2.64 11.29 -9.54
N ASN A 163 -2.61 11.66 -10.82
CA ASN A 163 -3.49 12.69 -11.34
C ASN A 163 -4.88 12.09 -11.58
N THR A 164 -5.84 12.46 -10.76
CA THR A 164 -7.23 11.96 -10.75
C THR A 164 -8.05 12.42 -11.95
N ALA A 165 -7.63 13.47 -12.67
CA ALA A 165 -8.29 13.91 -13.89
C ALA A 165 -7.90 13.08 -15.12
N THR A 166 -6.66 12.62 -15.18
CA THR A 166 -6.08 11.94 -16.36
C THR A 166 -5.79 10.46 -16.14
N GLY A 167 -5.70 10.02 -14.89
CA GLY A 167 -5.23 8.69 -14.51
C GLY A 167 -3.71 8.53 -14.55
N HIS A 168 -2.95 9.59 -14.86
CA HIS A 168 -1.50 9.51 -14.94
C HIS A 168 -0.88 9.22 -13.56
N VAL A 169 -0.01 8.22 -13.50
CA VAL A 169 0.64 7.77 -12.27
C VAL A 169 2.14 8.07 -12.33
N VAL A 170 2.66 8.74 -11.31
CA VAL A 170 4.09 8.94 -11.10
C VAL A 170 4.51 8.19 -9.85
N LYS A 171 5.24 7.09 -10.03
CA LYS A 171 5.87 6.38 -8.90
C LYS A 171 7.02 7.22 -8.34
N LEU A 172 7.07 7.34 -7.02
CA LEU A 172 8.10 8.09 -6.33
C LEU A 172 9.33 7.22 -6.06
N PRO A 173 10.55 7.80 -6.05
CA PRO A 173 11.81 7.05 -5.92
C PRO A 173 12.14 6.71 -4.45
N PHE A 174 11.12 6.58 -3.60
CA PHE A 174 11.27 6.23 -2.18
C PHE A 174 10.10 5.37 -1.72
N THR A 175 10.29 4.69 -0.60
CA THR A 175 9.26 3.88 0.05
C THR A 175 8.72 4.58 1.29
N ALA A 176 7.51 4.20 1.70
CA ALA A 176 6.79 4.80 2.81
C ALA A 176 6.27 3.74 3.78
N SER A 177 5.87 4.20 4.96
CA SER A 177 5.17 3.37 5.94
C SER A 177 3.73 3.08 5.51
N LEU A 178 3.24 1.87 5.80
CA LEU A 178 1.82 1.53 5.69
C LEU A 178 1.01 1.97 6.91
N ALA A 179 1.65 2.55 7.94
CA ALA A 179 0.97 3.01 9.12
C ALA A 179 -0.06 4.10 8.78
N TYR A 180 -1.28 3.91 9.27
CA TYR A 180 -2.29 4.94 9.32
C TYR A 180 -2.27 5.52 10.74
N PHE A 181 -2.00 6.82 10.85
CA PHE A 181 -1.93 7.50 12.14
C PHE A 181 -3.30 8.05 12.50
N ASP A 182 -3.82 7.67 13.67
CA ASP A 182 -5.08 8.18 14.17
C ASP A 182 -5.01 9.71 14.31
N PRO A 183 -5.98 10.46 13.76
CA PRO A 183 -6.01 11.90 13.93
C PRO A 183 -6.14 12.23 15.43
N PRO A 184 -5.47 13.28 15.93
CA PRO A 184 -5.60 13.67 17.33
C PRO A 184 -7.07 13.99 17.64
N ALA A 185 -7.60 13.44 18.73
CA ALA A 185 -8.96 13.72 19.15
C ALA A 185 -9.07 15.18 19.63
N THR A 186 -9.73 16.05 18.85
CA THR A 186 -10.09 17.40 19.30
C THR A 186 -11.24 17.29 20.30
N ARG A 187 -10.98 17.51 21.60
CA ARG A 187 -12.05 17.57 22.60
C ARG A 187 -12.88 18.84 22.39
N SER A 188 -14.00 18.72 21.69
CA SER A 188 -14.98 19.80 21.58
C SER A 188 -15.55 20.08 22.97
N ARG A 189 -15.27 21.28 23.50
CA ARG A 189 -15.80 21.73 24.78
C ARG A 189 -17.23 22.19 24.53
N ILE A 190 -18.20 21.27 24.59
CA ILE A 190 -19.62 21.62 24.58
C ILE A 190 -19.89 22.43 25.86
N PRO A 191 -20.32 23.71 25.77
CA PRO A 191 -20.69 24.47 26.95
C PRO A 191 -21.90 23.78 27.59
N GLN A 192 -21.79 23.34 28.85
CA GLN A 192 -22.96 22.90 29.59
C GLN A 192 -23.90 24.09 29.76
N ARG A 193 -25.03 24.07 29.03
CA ARG A 193 -26.11 25.00 29.25
C ARG A 193 -26.68 24.72 30.64
N SER A 194 -26.43 25.63 31.58
CA SER A 194 -27.06 25.62 32.90
C SER A 194 -28.58 25.54 32.72
N GLN A 195 -29.17 24.41 33.10
CA GLN A 195 -30.61 24.32 33.24
C GLN A 195 -30.98 25.14 34.47
N ARG A 196 -31.45 26.37 34.24
CA ARG A 196 -32.19 27.09 35.27
C ARG A 196 -33.60 26.52 35.28
N SER A 197 -33.93 25.76 36.32
CA SER A 197 -35.32 25.43 36.64
C SER A 197 -36.10 26.73 36.85
N ALA A 198 -37.17 26.90 36.09
CA ALA A 198 -38.19 27.90 36.41
C ALA A 198 -38.99 27.37 37.60
N THR A 199 -39.06 28.17 38.65
CA THR A 199 -39.99 28.00 39.77
C THR A 199 -41.08 29.04 39.64
#